data_AF-U3JCG6-F1
#
_entry.id   AF-U3JCG6-F1
#
_cell.length_a   1.000
_cell.length_b   1.000
_cell.length_c   1.000
_cell.angle_alpha   90.00
_cell.angle_beta   90.00
_cell.angle_gamma   90.00
#
_symmetry.space_group_name_H-M   'P 1'
#
loop_
_entity.id
_entity.type
_entity.pdbx_description
1 polymer ?
#
loop_
_entity_poly.entity_id
_entity_poly.type
_entity_poly.pdbx_seq_one_letter_code
_entity_poly.pdbx_strand_id
1 'polypeptide(L)'
;MMNCELLATCSALGYLEGDVYHREPDCLESVKDLIRYLRHEDETRDVRQQLGAYPQDKVLFDAVIRYRGGRGEAAFASEKVFVVLSEKLYNLLQLDWEQRQEEDTLLIERILLLVRNVLHVPPDPAEEQGVDGDASLHDRVLWALHISGMDDLLKFLASAQVEQQWALHVLEIISLMFRDQSPEELAALGQGTAGAEHGEDTQELETLRQRELAEKRARALQRPSRHSRFGGSYVLQGLKSIGDRDVVFHKGLHNLKSYSHDLGKEPQRVPRRRQAAPESEPWRRSARNVRLFLRHFCQDFLEGCYNRLMLLVKDQLVREKAQQHDETYYLWATAFFMAFNRRHGFRPELVSETVGVRAFHFIEQNLTTYYEMALMDKKEATTWARRMHLALKAYQELLRTVQEMDRSPEQAVRDSSQVIKSESLCPSARPLGCP
;
A
#
# COMPACT_ATOMS: atom_id res chain seq x y z
N MET A 1 6.27 6.58 -33.03
CA MET A 1 7.55 6.99 -33.65
C MET A 1 8.08 8.12 -32.78
N MET A 2 9.29 7.99 -32.24
CA MET A 2 9.87 8.97 -31.31
C MET A 2 10.20 10.27 -32.06
N ASN A 3 9.98 11.42 -31.44
CA ASN A 3 10.37 12.72 -31.97
C ASN A 3 11.88 12.71 -32.25
N CYS A 4 12.28 13.15 -33.45
CA CYS A 4 13.68 13.14 -33.89
C CYS A 4 14.60 13.92 -32.93
N GLU A 5 14.13 15.02 -32.36
CA GLU A 5 14.89 15.82 -31.38
C GLU A 5 15.13 15.04 -30.08
N LEU A 6 14.08 14.36 -29.59
CA LEU A 6 14.15 13.55 -28.39
C LEU A 6 15.10 12.35 -28.58
N LEU A 7 15.04 11.71 -29.75
CA LEU A 7 15.91 10.60 -30.14
C LEU A 7 17.38 11.03 -30.23
N ALA A 8 17.65 12.18 -30.85
CA ALA A 8 18.99 12.74 -30.94
C ALA A 8 19.56 13.08 -29.56
N THR A 9 18.74 13.69 -28.70
CA THR A 9 19.14 14.04 -27.33
C THR A 9 19.41 12.80 -26.48
N CYS A 10 18.62 11.73 -26.64
CA CYS A 10 18.88 10.45 -25.96
C CYS A 10 20.15 9.76 -26.48
N SER A 11 20.43 9.87 -27.77
CA SER A 11 21.65 9.30 -28.36
C SER A 11 22.91 10.03 -27.88
N ALA A 12 22.80 11.33 -27.56
CA ALA A 12 23.89 12.19 -27.10
C ALA A 12 24.28 12.01 -25.62
N LEU A 13 23.68 11.05 -24.91
CA LEU A 13 23.98 10.79 -23.50
C LEU A 13 25.27 9.98 -23.33
N GLY A 14 25.48 9.02 -24.22
CA GLY A 14 26.57 8.06 -24.13
C GLY A 14 26.16 6.64 -24.50
N TYR A 15 27.14 5.76 -24.49
CA TYR A 15 27.00 4.34 -24.82
C TYR A 15 27.69 3.49 -23.75
N LEU A 16 27.52 2.16 -23.83
CA LEU A 16 28.17 1.22 -22.91
C LEU A 16 28.74 0.10 -23.71
N GLU A 17 29.97 -0.18 -23.37
CA GLU A 17 30.89 -1.08 -24.01
C GLU A 17 31.25 -2.10 -22.92
N GLY A 18 30.71 -3.32 -23.04
CA GLY A 18 30.73 -4.29 -21.95
C GLY A 18 29.91 -3.82 -20.75
N ASP A 19 30.55 -3.75 -19.57
CA ASP A 19 29.93 -3.31 -18.31
C ASP A 19 30.23 -1.83 -17.94
N VAL A 20 30.89 -1.10 -18.83
CA VAL A 20 31.34 0.29 -18.57
C VAL A 20 30.53 1.28 -19.40
N TYR A 21 30.01 2.31 -18.73
CA TYR A 21 29.30 3.41 -19.39
C TYR A 21 30.24 4.56 -19.78
N HIS A 22 30.24 4.87 -21.07
CA HIS A 22 30.99 5.95 -21.68
C HIS A 22 30.02 7.11 -21.98
N ARG A 23 30.09 8.12 -21.11
CA ARG A 23 29.35 9.38 -21.24
C ARG A 23 29.92 10.25 -22.37
N GLU A 24 29.03 10.84 -23.16
CA GLU A 24 29.41 11.80 -24.21
C GLU A 24 29.72 13.19 -23.62
N PRO A 25 30.48 14.04 -24.34
CA PRO A 25 30.89 15.36 -23.84
C PRO A 25 29.72 16.26 -23.41
N ASP A 26 28.61 16.21 -24.14
CA ASP A 26 27.43 17.05 -23.94
C ASP A 26 26.33 16.35 -23.12
N CYS A 27 26.67 15.26 -22.42
CA CYS A 27 25.73 14.46 -21.64
C CYS A 27 24.92 15.30 -20.62
N LEU A 28 25.58 16.24 -19.92
CA LEU A 28 24.89 17.11 -18.95
C LEU A 28 23.86 18.03 -19.61
N GLU A 29 24.20 18.61 -20.77
CA GLU A 29 23.28 19.48 -21.50
C GLU A 29 22.12 18.68 -22.08
N SER A 30 22.38 17.47 -22.57
CA SER A 30 21.35 16.53 -23.01
C SER A 30 20.38 16.17 -21.89
N VAL A 31 20.87 15.92 -20.66
CA VAL A 31 19.99 15.68 -19.50
C VAL A 31 19.14 16.92 -19.18
N LYS A 32 19.72 18.13 -19.24
CA LYS A 32 18.97 19.38 -19.03
C LYS A 32 17.89 19.58 -20.09
N ASP A 33 18.17 19.26 -21.35
CA ASP A 33 17.21 19.34 -22.45
C ASP A 33 16.08 18.33 -22.29
N LEU A 34 16.36 17.12 -21.84
CA LEU A 34 15.33 16.12 -21.54
C LEU A 34 14.41 16.57 -20.41
N ILE A 35 14.96 17.19 -19.36
CA ILE A 35 14.16 17.83 -18.30
C ILE A 35 13.32 18.98 -18.88
N ARG A 36 13.88 19.77 -19.81
CA ARG A 36 13.15 20.84 -20.49
C ARG A 36 11.97 20.29 -21.30
N TYR A 37 12.17 19.22 -22.07
CA TYR A 37 11.08 18.59 -22.82
C TYR A 37 9.97 18.07 -21.91
N LEU A 38 10.33 17.40 -20.80
CA LEU A 38 9.34 16.94 -19.81
C LEU A 38 8.57 18.08 -19.15
N ARG A 39 9.19 19.25 -18.95
CA ARG A 39 8.51 20.43 -18.38
C ARG A 39 7.51 21.09 -19.32
N HIS A 40 7.67 20.91 -20.64
CA HIS A 40 6.84 21.55 -21.66
C HIS A 40 5.99 20.54 -22.44
N GLU A 41 5.87 19.30 -21.97
CA GLU A 41 5.00 18.30 -22.58
C GLU A 41 3.53 18.70 -22.42
N ASP A 42 2.71 18.31 -23.39
CA ASP A 42 1.27 18.58 -23.37
C ASP A 42 0.50 17.58 -22.49
N GLU A 43 -0.83 17.73 -22.43
CA GLU A 43 -1.69 16.81 -21.65
C GLU A 43 -1.61 15.35 -22.13
N THR A 44 -1.14 15.11 -23.36
CA THR A 44 -0.99 13.75 -23.90
C THR A 44 0.17 13.00 -23.28
N ARG A 45 1.11 13.73 -22.65
CA ARG A 45 2.29 13.17 -21.97
C ARG A 45 3.12 12.29 -22.92
N ASP A 46 3.30 12.76 -24.14
CA ASP A 46 3.97 12.04 -25.22
C ASP A 46 5.48 11.90 -24.97
N VAL A 47 6.14 12.94 -24.45
CA VAL A 47 7.59 12.93 -24.16
C VAL A 47 7.93 11.82 -23.18
N ARG A 48 7.24 11.75 -22.03
CA ARG A 48 7.50 10.69 -21.04
C ARG A 48 7.16 9.29 -21.56
N GLN A 49 6.15 9.16 -22.42
CA GLN A 49 5.80 7.87 -23.04
C GLN A 49 6.88 7.42 -24.02
N GLN A 50 7.41 8.34 -24.82
CA GLN A 50 8.48 8.06 -25.77
C GLN A 50 9.79 7.72 -25.07
N LEU A 51 10.15 8.46 -24.01
CA LEU A 51 11.31 8.14 -23.18
C LEU A 51 11.16 6.77 -22.51
N GLY A 52 9.97 6.44 -22.00
CA GLY A 52 9.66 5.12 -21.44
C GLY A 52 9.53 3.98 -22.47
N ALA A 53 9.56 4.29 -23.76
CA ALA A 53 9.60 3.33 -24.86
C ALA A 53 10.98 3.22 -25.51
N TYR A 54 11.94 4.08 -25.11
CA TYR A 54 13.27 4.12 -25.70
C TYR A 54 14.11 2.93 -25.21
N PRO A 55 14.53 2.01 -26.09
CA PRO A 55 15.21 0.78 -25.70
C PRO A 55 16.72 1.01 -25.70
N GLN A 56 17.27 1.57 -24.62
CA GLN A 56 18.71 1.46 -24.35
C GLN A 56 18.95 1.13 -22.88
N ASP A 57 19.34 -0.11 -22.64
CA ASP A 57 20.03 -0.55 -21.42
C ASP A 57 21.21 0.40 -21.19
N LYS A 58 21.14 1.22 -20.12
CA LYS A 58 22.27 1.95 -19.51
C LYS A 58 21.86 2.81 -18.30
N VAL A 59 21.98 2.19 -17.13
CA VAL A 59 22.42 2.64 -15.78
C VAL A 59 22.08 4.05 -15.24
N LEU A 60 22.03 5.12 -16.03
CA LEU A 60 21.61 6.47 -15.58
C LEU A 60 20.20 6.84 -16.04
N PHE A 61 19.78 6.31 -17.20
CA PHE A 61 18.48 6.62 -17.81
C PHE A 61 17.34 5.74 -17.32
N ASP A 62 17.68 4.52 -16.93
CA ASP A 62 16.74 3.52 -16.45
C ASP A 62 16.22 3.83 -15.04
N ALA A 63 17.01 4.57 -14.27
CA ALA A 63 16.59 5.20 -13.04
C ALA A 63 15.62 6.37 -13.35
N VAL A 64 16.04 7.46 -13.98
CA VAL A 64 15.25 8.70 -13.88
C VAL A 64 13.93 8.71 -14.67
N ILE A 65 13.75 7.92 -15.75
CA ILE A 65 12.60 8.06 -16.68
C ILE A 65 11.83 6.77 -16.94
N ARG A 66 11.36 6.12 -15.87
CA ARG A 66 10.27 5.14 -16.01
C ARG A 66 9.06 5.45 -15.12
N TYR A 67 8.71 6.72 -15.03
CA TYR A 67 7.70 7.21 -14.09
C TYR A 67 6.24 7.08 -14.57
N ARG A 68 5.92 6.44 -15.72
CA ARG A 68 4.50 6.32 -16.11
C ARG A 68 4.07 5.25 -17.13
N GLY A 69 4.66 4.06 -17.09
CA GLY A 69 4.10 2.92 -17.82
C GLY A 69 4.78 1.61 -17.46
N GLY A 70 4.24 0.89 -16.47
CA GLY A 70 4.48 -0.51 -16.09
C GLY A 70 5.92 -0.92 -15.73
N ARG A 71 6.90 -0.49 -16.51
CA ARG A 71 8.25 -1.04 -16.55
C ARG A 71 9.19 -0.41 -15.53
N GLY A 72 8.73 0.48 -14.63
CA GLY A 72 9.57 1.44 -13.92
C GLY A 72 10.47 0.94 -12.81
N GLU A 73 9.90 0.19 -11.90
CA GLU A 73 10.58 -0.18 -10.67
C GLU A 73 11.70 -1.20 -10.91
N ALA A 74 11.67 -1.97 -12.01
CA ALA A 74 12.65 -3.04 -12.27
C ALA A 74 14.10 -2.52 -12.40
N ALA A 75 14.30 -1.27 -12.82
CA ALA A 75 15.61 -0.62 -12.87
C ALA A 75 16.05 -0.05 -11.52
N PHE A 76 15.10 0.39 -10.69
CA PHE A 76 15.36 0.87 -9.33
C PHE A 76 15.44 -0.24 -8.29
N ALA A 77 15.01 -1.45 -8.61
CA ALA A 77 15.32 -2.66 -7.87
C ALA A 77 16.81 -3.05 -7.93
N SER A 78 17.70 -2.08 -8.23
CA SER A 78 19.15 -2.23 -8.24
C SER A 78 19.73 -1.69 -6.94
N GLU A 79 20.40 -2.57 -6.20
CA GLU A 79 21.16 -2.24 -5.00
C GLU A 79 22.15 -1.09 -5.24
N LYS A 80 22.84 -1.09 -6.40
CA LYS A 80 23.84 -0.06 -6.75
C LYS A 80 23.25 1.35 -6.78
N VAL A 81 22.01 1.51 -7.25
CA VAL A 81 21.35 2.82 -7.33
C VAL A 81 21.05 3.34 -5.93
N PHE A 82 20.48 2.49 -5.06
CA PHE A 82 20.18 2.85 -3.68
C PHE A 82 21.44 3.15 -2.86
N VAL A 83 22.54 2.42 -3.07
CA VAL A 83 23.84 2.75 -2.46
C VAL A 83 24.27 4.17 -2.83
N VAL A 84 24.27 4.54 -4.12
CA VAL A 84 24.65 5.90 -4.54
C VAL A 84 23.72 6.96 -3.94
N LEU A 85 22.40 6.72 -3.91
CA LEU A 85 21.44 7.65 -3.30
C LEU A 85 21.66 7.81 -1.79
N SER A 86 21.90 6.70 -1.08
CA SER A 86 22.16 6.70 0.36
C SER A 86 23.46 7.41 0.70
N GLU A 87 24.56 7.18 -0.05
CA GLU A 87 25.83 7.87 0.14
C GLU A 87 25.70 9.37 -0.11
N LYS A 88 24.96 9.77 -1.15
CA LYS A 88 24.72 11.19 -1.43
C LYS A 88 23.89 11.85 -0.33
N LEU A 89 22.80 11.21 0.10
CA LEU A 89 21.98 11.70 1.20
C LEU A 89 22.79 11.79 2.50
N TYR A 90 23.56 10.75 2.83
CA TYR A 90 24.43 10.73 4.00
C TYR A 90 25.40 11.90 4.01
N ASN A 91 26.12 12.14 2.90
CA ASN A 91 27.08 13.25 2.80
C ASN A 91 26.42 14.62 2.98
N LEU A 92 25.20 14.81 2.46
CA LEU A 92 24.44 16.06 2.66
C LEU A 92 24.00 16.21 4.12
N LEU A 93 23.60 15.12 4.77
CA LEU A 93 23.16 15.12 6.16
C LEU A 93 24.33 15.27 7.16
N GLN A 94 25.57 14.98 6.76
CA GLN A 94 26.76 15.29 7.56
C GLN A 94 27.04 16.79 7.67
N LEU A 95 26.54 17.61 6.74
CA LEU A 95 26.64 19.05 6.84
C LEU A 95 25.70 19.57 7.92
N ASP A 96 26.16 20.55 8.70
CA ASP A 96 25.29 21.28 9.63
C ASP A 96 24.16 21.96 8.84
N TRP A 97 22.95 21.95 9.40
CA TRP A 97 21.76 22.51 8.74
C TRP A 97 21.92 23.98 8.34
N GLU A 98 22.74 24.75 9.08
CA GLU A 98 23.06 26.16 8.78
C GLU A 98 24.05 26.33 7.62
N GLN A 99 24.87 25.32 7.34
CA GLN A 99 25.91 25.35 6.30
C GLN A 99 25.37 24.89 4.94
N ARG A 100 24.26 24.15 4.93
CA ARG A 100 23.63 23.65 3.71
C ARG A 100 23.12 24.80 2.85
N GLN A 101 23.51 24.79 1.59
CA GLN A 101 23.00 25.74 0.61
C GLN A 101 21.58 25.34 0.18
N GLU A 102 20.91 26.25 -0.54
CA GLU A 102 19.60 25.97 -1.13
C GLU A 102 19.68 24.76 -2.09
N GLU A 103 20.77 24.65 -2.85
CA GLU A 103 21.00 23.51 -3.76
C GLU A 103 21.11 22.18 -3.02
N ASP A 104 21.75 22.16 -1.85
CA ASP A 104 21.87 20.96 -1.00
C ASP A 104 20.49 20.54 -0.47
N THR A 105 19.72 21.52 0.00
CA THR A 105 18.36 21.32 0.52
C THR A 105 17.43 20.77 -0.58
N LEU A 106 17.49 21.35 -1.78
CA LEU A 106 16.73 20.88 -2.94
C LEU A 106 17.18 19.48 -3.39
N LEU A 107 18.46 19.14 -3.24
CA LEU A 107 18.96 17.82 -3.58
C LEU A 107 18.46 16.76 -2.60
N ILE A 108 18.43 17.05 -1.30
CA ILE A 108 17.81 16.17 -0.28
C ILE A 108 16.34 15.91 -0.64
N GLU A 109 15.57 16.98 -0.89
CA GLU A 109 14.16 16.88 -1.27
C GLU A 109 13.96 15.98 -2.50
N ARG A 110 14.77 16.20 -3.55
CA ARG A 110 14.70 15.42 -4.80
C ARG A 110 15.04 13.95 -4.58
N ILE A 111 16.01 13.63 -3.71
CA ILE A 111 16.33 12.24 -3.36
C ILE A 111 15.14 11.58 -2.66
N LEU A 112 14.54 12.26 -1.67
CA LEU A 112 13.37 11.73 -0.94
C LEU A 112 12.16 11.54 -1.87
N LEU A 113 11.86 12.54 -2.72
CA LEU A 113 10.81 12.44 -3.72
C LEU A 113 11.06 11.29 -4.70
N LEU A 114 12.31 11.05 -5.09
CA LEU A 114 12.65 9.92 -5.96
C LEU A 114 12.35 8.59 -5.27
N VAL A 115 12.83 8.40 -4.03
CA VAL A 115 12.57 7.18 -3.25
C VAL A 115 11.06 6.96 -3.07
N ARG A 116 10.31 8.01 -2.72
CA ARG A 116 8.85 7.97 -2.61
C ARG A 116 8.20 7.55 -3.92
N ASN A 117 8.61 8.16 -5.02
CA ASN A 117 8.09 7.88 -6.36
C ASN A 117 8.33 6.43 -6.79
N VAL A 118 9.51 5.89 -6.50
CA VAL A 118 9.84 4.48 -6.77
C VAL A 118 8.92 3.55 -5.97
N LEU A 119 8.75 3.78 -4.67
CA LEU A 119 7.90 2.96 -3.82
C LEU A 119 6.39 3.10 -4.12
N HIS A 120 5.98 4.18 -4.79
CA HIS A 120 4.57 4.44 -5.12
C HIS A 120 4.09 3.73 -6.39
N VAL A 121 4.98 3.21 -7.24
CA VAL A 121 4.55 2.60 -8.50
C VAL A 121 3.67 1.37 -8.20
N PRO A 122 2.48 1.26 -8.83
CA PRO A 122 1.57 0.16 -8.56
C PRO A 122 2.05 -1.14 -9.22
N PRO A 123 1.76 -2.31 -8.62
CA PRO A 123 2.09 -3.60 -9.24
C PRO A 123 1.33 -3.80 -10.56
N ASP A 124 1.99 -4.38 -11.56
CA ASP A 124 1.38 -4.77 -12.84
C ASP A 124 1.01 -6.27 -12.81
N PRO A 125 -0.29 -6.64 -12.78
CA PRO A 125 -0.73 -8.03 -12.73
C PRO A 125 -0.28 -8.89 -13.91
N ALA A 126 0.10 -8.30 -15.04
CA ALA A 126 0.58 -9.02 -16.22
C ALA A 126 2.07 -9.40 -16.10
N GLU A 127 2.89 -8.57 -15.45
CA GLU A 127 4.32 -8.83 -15.25
C GLU A 127 4.58 -9.73 -14.04
N GLU A 128 3.72 -9.68 -13.03
CA GLU A 128 3.83 -10.52 -11.81
C GLU A 128 3.39 -11.99 -12.00
N GLN A 129 2.90 -12.36 -13.18
CA GLN A 129 2.57 -13.76 -13.55
C GLN A 129 3.77 -14.58 -14.02
N GLY A 130 4.98 -13.98 -14.01
CA GLY A 130 6.23 -14.67 -14.32
C GLY A 130 6.45 -15.89 -13.41
N VAL A 131 6.84 -17.01 -14.02
CA VAL A 131 7.02 -18.31 -13.36
C VAL A 131 8.23 -18.35 -12.40
N ASP A 132 9.10 -17.32 -12.42
CA ASP A 132 10.25 -17.12 -11.51
C ASP A 132 9.85 -16.32 -10.25
N GLY A 133 8.99 -16.94 -9.43
CA GLY A 133 8.25 -16.31 -8.35
C GLY A 133 8.91 -16.22 -6.97
N ASP A 134 10.07 -15.59 -6.80
CA ASP A 134 10.70 -15.47 -5.46
C ASP A 134 10.52 -14.12 -4.76
N ALA A 135 10.40 -12.99 -5.47
CA ALA A 135 10.20 -11.68 -4.85
C ALA A 135 9.43 -10.72 -5.77
N SER A 136 8.42 -10.03 -5.22
CA SER A 136 7.73 -8.94 -5.91
C SER A 136 8.72 -7.82 -6.20
N LEU A 137 8.36 -6.95 -7.13
CA LEU A 137 9.21 -5.83 -7.47
C LEU A 137 9.38 -4.87 -6.29
N HIS A 138 8.30 -4.66 -5.54
CA HIS A 138 8.30 -3.92 -4.28
C HIS A 138 9.26 -4.56 -3.25
N ASP A 139 9.22 -5.89 -3.07
CA ASP A 139 10.12 -6.60 -2.15
C ASP A 139 11.61 -6.39 -2.51
N ARG A 140 11.94 -6.34 -3.81
CA ARG A 140 13.32 -6.08 -4.27
C ARG A 140 13.77 -4.66 -3.96
N VAL A 141 12.89 -3.67 -4.14
CA VAL A 141 13.16 -2.27 -3.78
C VAL A 141 13.35 -2.15 -2.26
N LEU A 142 12.50 -2.77 -1.45
CA LEU A 142 12.65 -2.79 0.01
C LEU A 142 13.98 -3.40 0.45
N TRP A 143 14.39 -4.50 -0.20
CA TRP A 143 15.67 -5.12 0.09
C TRP A 143 16.85 -4.22 -0.31
N ALA A 144 16.80 -3.58 -1.48
CA ALA A 144 17.83 -2.62 -1.92
C ALA A 144 17.94 -1.41 -0.96
N LEU A 145 16.78 -0.90 -0.50
CA LEU A 145 16.71 0.18 0.48
C LEU A 145 17.41 -0.22 1.78
N HIS A 146 17.14 -1.43 2.29
CA HIS A 146 17.77 -1.95 3.51
C HIS A 146 19.28 -2.16 3.35
N ILE A 147 19.74 -2.85 2.30
CA ILE A 147 21.17 -3.15 2.10
C ILE A 147 22.00 -1.87 1.89
N SER A 148 21.40 -0.82 1.31
CA SER A 148 22.05 0.49 1.16
C SER A 148 22.17 1.30 2.45
N GLY A 149 21.47 0.93 3.53
CA GLY A 149 21.38 1.74 4.76
C GLY A 149 20.49 2.98 4.63
N MET A 150 19.68 3.07 3.57
CA MET A 150 18.71 4.17 3.39
C MET A 150 17.63 4.17 4.48
N ASP A 151 17.26 3.00 5.00
CA ASP A 151 16.34 2.83 6.12
C ASP A 151 16.86 3.49 7.41
N ASP A 152 18.14 3.39 7.69
CA ASP A 152 18.76 4.08 8.84
C ASP A 152 18.75 5.61 8.65
N LEU A 153 18.98 6.11 7.43
CA LEU A 153 18.85 7.53 7.12
C LEU A 153 17.41 8.03 7.29
N LEU A 154 16.41 7.24 6.90
CA LEU A 154 15.00 7.56 7.09
C LEU A 154 14.64 7.61 8.59
N LYS A 155 15.13 6.67 9.40
CA LYS A 155 14.97 6.70 10.87
C LYS A 155 15.65 7.92 11.49
N PHE A 156 16.85 8.29 11.01
CA PHE A 156 17.52 9.51 11.44
C PHE A 156 16.67 10.76 11.12
N LEU A 157 16.20 10.91 9.88
CA LEU A 157 15.34 12.03 9.47
C LEU A 157 14.03 12.09 10.28
N ALA A 158 13.43 10.95 10.61
CA ALA A 158 12.21 10.87 11.41
C ALA A 158 12.41 11.29 12.88
N SER A 159 13.61 11.10 13.43
CA SER A 159 13.92 11.37 14.83
C SER A 159 14.63 12.71 15.06
N ALA A 160 15.29 13.27 14.05
CA ALA A 160 16.10 14.47 14.16
C ALA A 160 15.28 15.75 14.45
N GLN A 161 15.85 16.66 15.24
CA GLN A 161 15.22 17.96 15.55
C GLN A 161 15.35 18.99 14.44
N VAL A 162 16.45 18.94 13.71
CA VAL A 162 16.77 19.94 12.68
C VAL A 162 16.17 19.60 11.31
N GLU A 163 15.75 18.35 11.10
CA GLU A 163 15.28 17.84 9.81
C GLU A 163 13.74 17.82 9.66
N GLN A 164 13.02 18.59 10.46
CA GLN A 164 11.54 18.55 10.55
C GLN A 164 10.84 18.87 9.22
N GLN A 165 11.49 19.63 8.34
CA GLN A 165 10.95 20.00 7.02
C GLN A 165 10.70 18.77 6.12
N TRP A 166 11.36 17.64 6.39
CA TRP A 166 11.21 16.41 5.61
C TRP A 166 10.18 15.44 6.18
N ALA A 167 9.49 15.79 7.27
CA ALA A 167 8.60 14.90 8.01
C ALA A 167 7.50 14.26 7.14
N LEU A 168 6.83 15.05 6.28
CA LEU A 168 5.81 14.54 5.35
C LEU A 168 6.41 13.53 4.37
N HIS A 169 7.52 13.87 3.71
CA HIS A 169 8.21 12.98 2.78
C HIS A 169 8.63 11.65 3.43
N VAL A 170 9.18 11.71 4.63
CA VAL A 170 9.61 10.52 5.38
C VAL A 170 8.40 9.66 5.75
N LEU A 171 7.29 10.26 6.18
CA LEU A 171 6.06 9.52 6.49
C LEU A 171 5.46 8.85 5.24
N GLU A 172 5.47 9.52 4.09
CA GLU A 172 5.03 8.94 2.82
C GLU A 172 5.87 7.72 2.44
N ILE A 173 7.21 7.86 2.48
CA ILE A 173 8.15 6.79 2.16
C ILE A 173 7.92 5.60 3.09
N ILE A 174 7.89 5.83 4.41
CA ILE A 174 7.68 4.77 5.40
C ILE A 174 6.31 4.11 5.17
N SER A 175 5.24 4.88 4.94
CA SER A 175 3.92 4.28 4.67
C SER A 175 3.91 3.41 3.42
N LEU A 176 4.60 3.84 2.36
CA LEU A 176 4.73 3.06 1.14
C LEU A 176 5.59 1.81 1.32
N MET A 177 6.59 1.81 2.20
CA MET A 177 7.38 0.62 2.52
C MET A 177 6.54 -0.52 3.09
N PHE A 178 5.41 -0.19 3.73
CA PHE A 178 4.53 -1.16 4.41
C PHE A 178 3.18 -1.33 3.72
N ARG A 179 2.98 -0.78 2.50
CA ARG A 179 1.68 -0.76 1.80
C ARG A 179 1.08 -2.16 1.57
N ASP A 180 1.94 -3.15 1.36
CA ASP A 180 1.60 -4.54 1.04
C ASP A 180 1.68 -5.47 2.27
N GLN A 181 1.77 -4.91 3.49
CA GLN A 181 1.95 -5.67 4.72
C GLN A 181 0.70 -5.66 5.61
N SER A 182 0.49 -6.76 6.35
CA SER A 182 -0.42 -6.79 7.49
C SER A 182 0.36 -6.50 8.79
N PRO A 183 -0.07 -5.53 9.61
CA PRO A 183 0.59 -5.24 10.88
C PRO A 183 0.45 -6.39 11.88
N GLU A 184 -0.68 -7.11 11.87
CA GLU A 184 -0.89 -8.29 12.72
C GLU A 184 0.06 -9.44 12.35
N GLU A 185 0.21 -9.73 11.06
CA GLU A 185 1.09 -10.81 10.58
C GLU A 185 2.57 -10.48 10.83
N LEU A 186 2.99 -9.23 10.62
CA LEU A 186 4.34 -8.79 10.93
C LEU A 186 4.65 -8.82 12.42
N ALA A 187 3.68 -8.50 13.27
CA ALA A 187 3.85 -8.58 14.73
C ALA A 187 3.98 -10.02 15.23
N ALA A 188 3.26 -10.96 14.60
CA ALA A 188 3.30 -12.39 14.94
C ALA A 188 4.57 -13.09 14.44
N LEU A 189 5.16 -12.60 13.34
CA LEU A 189 6.38 -13.16 12.74
C LEU A 189 7.49 -13.28 13.80
N GLY A 190 8.07 -14.46 14.00
CA GLY A 190 9.17 -14.72 14.93
C GLY A 190 8.79 -14.81 16.40
N GLN A 191 7.49 -14.91 16.74
CA GLN A 191 7.02 -15.30 18.08
C GLN A 191 7.02 -16.83 18.29
N GLY A 192 7.25 -17.62 17.22
CA GLY A 192 7.45 -19.08 17.26
C GLY A 192 8.91 -19.50 17.00
N THR A 193 9.28 -20.72 17.39
CA THR A 193 10.53 -21.33 16.90
C THR A 193 10.45 -21.48 15.38
N ALA A 194 11.55 -21.30 14.65
CA ALA A 194 11.54 -21.37 13.17
C ALA A 194 10.94 -22.69 12.60
N GLY A 195 11.02 -23.79 13.37
CA GLY A 195 10.36 -25.05 13.02
C GLY A 195 8.84 -25.06 13.23
N ALA A 196 8.31 -24.27 14.17
CA ALA A 196 6.88 -24.11 14.40
C ALA A 196 6.22 -23.32 13.26
N GLU A 197 6.85 -22.24 12.79
CA GLU A 197 6.34 -21.46 11.65
C GLU A 197 6.31 -22.28 10.35
N HIS A 198 7.37 -23.04 10.06
CA HIS A 198 7.38 -23.94 8.90
C HIS A 198 6.31 -25.03 9.04
N GLY A 199 6.10 -25.54 10.26
CA GLY A 199 5.00 -26.44 10.58
C GLY A 199 3.63 -25.83 10.30
N GLU A 200 3.39 -24.60 10.71
CA GLU A 200 2.13 -23.87 10.46
C GLU A 200 1.91 -23.61 8.97
N ASP A 201 2.93 -23.14 8.23
CA ASP A 201 2.83 -22.93 6.78
C ASP A 201 2.56 -24.26 6.06
N THR A 202 3.19 -25.37 6.47
CA THR A 202 2.90 -26.71 5.88
C THR A 202 1.49 -27.20 6.22
N GLN A 203 1.01 -26.96 7.44
CA GLN A 203 -0.37 -27.28 7.83
C GLN A 203 -1.39 -26.44 7.06
N GLU A 204 -1.15 -25.14 6.89
CA GLU A 204 -2.01 -24.27 6.09
C GLU A 204 -2.08 -24.77 4.64
N LEU A 205 -0.94 -25.07 4.02
CA LEU A 205 -0.87 -25.67 2.69
C LEU A 205 -1.63 -27.01 2.60
N GLU A 206 -1.54 -27.85 3.64
CA GLU A 206 -2.30 -29.10 3.70
C GLU A 206 -3.80 -28.86 3.80
N THR A 207 -4.25 -27.91 4.61
CA THR A 207 -5.68 -27.57 4.73
C THR A 207 -6.23 -27.00 3.42
N LEU A 208 -5.48 -26.13 2.74
CA LEU A 208 -5.83 -25.61 1.42
C LEU A 208 -5.88 -26.71 0.38
N ARG A 209 -4.89 -27.61 0.36
CA ARG A 209 -4.88 -28.78 -0.52
C ARG A 209 -6.06 -29.70 -0.25
N GLN A 210 -6.42 -29.92 1.00
CA GLN A 210 -7.59 -30.73 1.39
C GLN A 210 -8.89 -30.07 0.94
N ARG A 211 -9.02 -28.75 1.09
CA ARG A 211 -10.17 -27.99 0.59
C ARG A 211 -10.28 -28.08 -0.92
N GLU A 212 -9.18 -27.89 -1.64
CA GLU A 212 -9.14 -28.01 -3.10
C GLU A 212 -9.49 -29.44 -3.55
N LEU A 213 -8.97 -30.47 -2.88
CA LEU A 213 -9.31 -31.87 -3.14
C LEU A 213 -10.78 -32.18 -2.83
N ALA A 214 -11.33 -31.63 -1.74
CA ALA A 214 -12.74 -31.78 -1.38
C ALA A 214 -13.64 -31.11 -2.43
N GLU A 215 -13.29 -29.91 -2.89
CA GLU A 215 -13.99 -29.23 -3.98
C GLU A 215 -13.88 -30.01 -5.29
N LYS A 216 -12.69 -30.51 -5.66
CA LYS A 216 -12.50 -31.37 -6.83
C LYS A 216 -13.34 -32.64 -6.73
N ARG A 217 -13.40 -33.29 -5.56
CA ARG A 217 -14.24 -34.48 -5.31
C ARG A 217 -15.73 -34.14 -5.38
N ALA A 218 -16.17 -33.04 -4.79
CA ALA A 218 -17.55 -32.57 -4.88
C ALA A 218 -17.96 -32.27 -6.32
N ARG A 219 -17.08 -31.58 -7.08
CA ARG A 219 -17.27 -31.33 -8.52
C ARG A 219 -17.29 -32.64 -9.32
N ALA A 220 -16.46 -33.62 -8.96
CA ALA A 220 -16.46 -34.94 -9.60
C ALA A 220 -17.74 -35.73 -9.31
N LEU A 221 -18.28 -35.66 -8.09
CA LEU A 221 -19.57 -36.27 -7.72
C LEU A 221 -20.76 -35.61 -8.43
N GLN A 222 -20.66 -34.32 -8.74
CA GLN A 222 -21.65 -33.59 -9.53
C GLN A 222 -21.52 -33.83 -11.05
N ARG A 223 -20.40 -34.41 -11.52
CA ARG A 223 -20.22 -34.70 -12.94
C ARG A 223 -21.02 -35.95 -13.31
N PRO A 224 -21.79 -35.91 -14.42
CA PRO A 224 -22.45 -37.10 -14.92
C PRO A 224 -21.41 -38.16 -15.30
N SER A 225 -21.63 -39.40 -14.88
CA SER A 225 -20.80 -40.57 -15.24
C SER A 225 -20.78 -40.86 -16.75
N ARG A 226 -21.70 -40.28 -17.52
CA ARG A 226 -21.87 -40.48 -18.96
C ARG A 226 -21.67 -39.16 -19.72
N HIS A 227 -21.34 -39.27 -21.00
CA HIS A 227 -21.09 -38.11 -21.86
C HIS A 227 -22.29 -37.14 -21.89
N SER A 228 -22.02 -35.86 -22.16
CA SER A 228 -23.01 -34.78 -22.17
C SER A 228 -24.24 -35.03 -23.07
N ARG A 229 -24.08 -35.81 -24.15
CA ARG A 229 -25.18 -36.19 -25.07
C ARG A 229 -26.10 -37.30 -24.54
N PHE A 230 -25.79 -37.94 -23.41
CA PHE A 230 -26.64 -38.96 -22.78
C PHE A 230 -27.58 -38.27 -21.80
N GLY A 231 -28.57 -37.53 -22.34
CA GLY A 231 -29.59 -36.84 -21.55
C GLY A 231 -30.80 -37.74 -21.36
N GLY A 232 -31.12 -38.09 -20.11
CA GLY A 232 -32.44 -38.61 -19.77
C GLY A 232 -33.46 -37.48 -19.72
N SER A 233 -34.70 -37.74 -20.15
CA SER A 233 -35.82 -36.80 -20.00
C SER A 233 -36.70 -37.27 -18.85
N TYR A 234 -36.89 -36.41 -17.86
CA TYR A 234 -37.70 -36.67 -16.68
C TYR A 234 -38.90 -35.72 -16.66
N VAL A 235 -40.04 -36.16 -16.13
CA VAL A 235 -41.20 -35.30 -15.87
C VAL A 235 -41.29 -35.04 -14.37
N LEU A 236 -41.22 -33.77 -13.98
CA LEU A 236 -41.31 -33.34 -12.59
C LEU A 236 -42.77 -33.13 -12.21
N GLN A 237 -43.36 -34.15 -11.59
CA GLN A 237 -44.75 -34.13 -11.14
C GLN A 237 -44.95 -33.08 -10.03
N GLY A 238 -45.99 -32.26 -10.17
CA GLY A 238 -46.35 -31.23 -9.19
C GLY A 238 -45.65 -29.88 -9.37
N LEU A 239 -44.68 -29.77 -10.28
CA LEU A 239 -44.08 -28.49 -10.68
C LEU A 239 -44.65 -28.05 -12.04
N LYS A 240 -45.45 -26.99 -12.04
CA LYS A 240 -46.12 -26.49 -13.24
C LYS A 240 -45.19 -25.63 -14.09
N SER A 241 -45.18 -25.91 -15.39
CA SER A 241 -44.58 -25.07 -16.42
C SER A 241 -45.50 -23.89 -16.77
N ILE A 242 -45.03 -23.00 -17.63
CA ILE A 242 -45.76 -21.80 -18.11
C ILE A 242 -47.15 -22.15 -18.70
N GLY A 243 -47.35 -23.39 -19.17
CA GLY A 243 -48.61 -23.87 -19.76
C GLY A 243 -49.42 -24.83 -18.88
N ASP A 244 -49.27 -24.79 -17.55
CA ASP A 244 -49.98 -25.62 -16.55
C ASP A 244 -49.79 -27.15 -16.68
N ARG A 245 -48.80 -27.55 -17.50
CA ARG A 245 -48.30 -28.93 -17.62
C ARG A 245 -47.08 -29.12 -16.76
N ASP A 246 -46.83 -30.34 -16.33
CA ASP A 246 -45.67 -30.68 -15.51
C ASP A 246 -44.35 -30.43 -16.29
N VAL A 247 -43.32 -29.95 -15.59
CA VAL A 247 -42.04 -29.56 -16.20
C VAL A 247 -41.25 -30.78 -16.70
N VAL A 248 -40.73 -30.70 -17.93
CA VAL A 248 -39.79 -31.68 -18.48
C VAL A 248 -38.36 -31.25 -18.19
N PHE A 249 -37.58 -32.10 -17.54
CA PHE A 249 -36.20 -31.87 -17.14
C PHE A 249 -35.25 -32.80 -17.92
N HIS A 250 -34.36 -32.23 -18.72
CA HIS A 250 -33.46 -32.97 -19.63
C HIS A 250 -32.03 -33.16 -19.09
N LYS A 251 -31.76 -32.76 -17.84
CA LYS A 251 -30.46 -32.95 -17.18
C LYS A 251 -30.53 -34.15 -16.22
N GLY A 252 -29.38 -34.71 -15.85
CA GLY A 252 -29.33 -35.80 -14.87
C GLY A 252 -29.93 -35.39 -13.51
N LEU A 253 -30.58 -36.34 -12.82
CA LEU A 253 -31.28 -36.12 -11.55
C LEU A 253 -30.42 -35.46 -10.45
N HIS A 254 -29.10 -35.60 -10.49
CA HIS A 254 -28.18 -34.91 -9.57
C HIS A 254 -28.27 -33.37 -9.66
N ASN A 255 -28.67 -32.82 -10.80
CA ASN A 255 -28.85 -31.38 -11.01
C ASN A 255 -30.27 -30.89 -10.65
N LEU A 256 -31.17 -31.78 -10.19
CA LEU A 256 -32.53 -31.41 -9.85
C LEU A 256 -32.59 -30.52 -8.60
N LYS A 257 -31.67 -30.71 -7.63
CA LYS A 257 -31.59 -29.86 -6.43
C LYS A 257 -31.26 -28.39 -6.74
N SER A 258 -30.57 -28.15 -7.85
CA SER A 258 -30.27 -26.81 -8.38
C SER A 258 -31.29 -26.35 -9.42
N TYR A 259 -32.41 -27.04 -9.59
CA TYR A 259 -33.43 -26.65 -10.56
C TYR A 259 -34.03 -25.30 -10.18
N SER A 260 -33.88 -24.33 -11.06
CA SER A 260 -34.61 -23.07 -11.06
C SER A 260 -35.23 -22.88 -12.44
N HIS A 261 -36.41 -22.25 -12.49
CA HIS A 261 -37.02 -21.82 -13.75
C HIS A 261 -36.14 -20.84 -14.54
N ASP A 262 -35.09 -20.30 -13.91
CA ASP A 262 -34.12 -19.41 -14.53
C ASP A 262 -32.88 -20.13 -15.08
N LEU A 263 -32.78 -21.45 -14.94
CA LEU A 263 -31.68 -22.24 -15.51
C LEU A 263 -31.63 -22.08 -17.04
N GLY A 264 -30.55 -21.48 -17.54
CA GLY A 264 -30.33 -21.25 -18.98
C GLY A 264 -30.88 -19.93 -19.50
N LYS A 265 -31.49 -19.08 -18.65
CA LYS A 265 -31.73 -17.68 -18.99
C LYS A 265 -30.38 -16.95 -18.98
N GLU A 266 -30.16 -16.08 -19.96
CA GLU A 266 -28.98 -15.20 -19.93
C GLU A 266 -29.03 -14.32 -18.67
N PRO A 267 -27.94 -14.25 -17.89
CA PRO A 267 -27.93 -13.44 -16.69
C PRO A 267 -28.17 -11.98 -17.05
N GLN A 268 -29.21 -11.39 -16.47
CA GLN A 268 -29.51 -9.98 -16.69
C GLN A 268 -28.38 -9.14 -16.10
N ARG A 269 -27.82 -8.22 -16.90
CA ARG A 269 -26.69 -7.38 -16.49
C ARG A 269 -27.07 -6.59 -15.23
N VAL A 270 -26.52 -6.98 -14.08
CA VAL A 270 -26.73 -6.27 -12.81
C VAL A 270 -26.08 -4.89 -12.94
N PRO A 271 -26.83 -3.79 -12.74
CA PRO A 271 -26.26 -2.45 -12.73
C PRO A 271 -25.07 -2.40 -11.77
N ARG A 272 -23.97 -1.74 -12.17
CA ARG A 272 -22.70 -1.68 -11.41
C ARG A 272 -22.88 -1.39 -9.91
N ARG A 273 -23.89 -0.60 -9.54
CA ARG A 273 -24.22 -0.22 -8.14
C ARG A 273 -24.79 -1.37 -7.27
N ARG A 274 -25.30 -2.44 -7.88
CA ARG A 274 -25.87 -3.62 -7.20
C ARG A 274 -24.96 -4.85 -7.29
N GLN A 275 -23.78 -4.70 -7.90
CA GLN A 275 -22.79 -5.77 -7.91
C GLN A 275 -22.21 -5.88 -6.49
N ALA A 276 -22.05 -7.10 -6.00
CA ALA A 276 -21.29 -7.35 -4.79
C ALA A 276 -19.87 -6.78 -4.97
N ALA A 277 -19.31 -6.22 -3.91
CA ALA A 277 -17.91 -5.81 -3.93
C ALA A 277 -17.06 -7.03 -4.33
N PRO A 278 -16.13 -6.90 -5.30
CA PRO A 278 -15.19 -7.96 -5.59
C PRO A 278 -14.51 -8.38 -4.28
N GLU A 279 -14.40 -9.68 -4.02
CA GLU A 279 -13.51 -10.17 -2.95
C GLU A 279 -12.12 -9.62 -3.24
N SER A 280 -11.42 -9.10 -2.23
CA SER A 280 -10.07 -8.58 -2.38
C SER A 280 -9.19 -9.64 -3.03
N GLU A 281 -8.46 -9.27 -4.08
CA GLU A 281 -7.52 -10.18 -4.77
C GLU A 281 -6.60 -10.86 -3.75
N PRO A 282 -6.23 -12.13 -3.97
CA PRO A 282 -5.37 -12.86 -3.04
C PRO A 282 -4.06 -12.10 -2.86
N TRP A 283 -3.84 -11.61 -1.65
CA TRP A 283 -2.66 -10.83 -1.28
C TRP A 283 -1.41 -11.70 -1.46
N ARG A 284 -0.42 -11.19 -2.19
CA ARG A 284 0.90 -11.85 -2.28
C ARG A 284 1.66 -11.56 -0.99
N ARG A 285 2.03 -12.61 -0.25
CA ARG A 285 2.86 -12.49 0.96
C ARG A 285 4.32 -12.21 0.57
N SER A 286 4.93 -11.18 1.13
CA SER A 286 6.35 -10.86 0.91
C SER A 286 7.29 -11.97 1.41
N ALA A 287 8.49 -12.03 0.85
CA ALA A 287 9.53 -12.96 1.27
C ALA A 287 9.86 -12.81 2.77
N ARG A 288 10.23 -13.92 3.44
CA ARG A 288 10.40 -13.95 4.90
C ARG A 288 11.50 -13.01 5.40
N ASN A 289 12.61 -12.91 4.69
CA ASN A 289 13.70 -11.98 5.01
C ASN A 289 13.24 -10.52 4.94
N VAL A 290 12.46 -10.14 3.92
CA VAL A 290 11.88 -8.79 3.80
C VAL A 290 10.95 -8.51 4.97
N ARG A 291 10.07 -9.46 5.33
CA ARG A 291 9.18 -9.31 6.49
C ARG A 291 9.92 -9.21 7.82
N LEU A 292 11.02 -9.95 8.01
CA LEU A 292 11.87 -9.83 9.21
C LEU A 292 12.56 -8.46 9.28
N PHE A 293 13.08 -7.96 8.15
CA PHE A 293 13.60 -6.60 8.05
C PHE A 293 12.54 -5.57 8.43
N LEU A 294 11.36 -5.63 7.82
CA LEU A 294 10.26 -4.71 8.08
C LEU A 294 9.78 -4.78 9.54
N ARG A 295 9.79 -5.97 10.16
CA ARG A 295 9.50 -6.13 11.59
C ARG A 295 10.52 -5.39 12.46
N HIS A 296 11.82 -5.57 12.22
CA HIS A 296 12.86 -4.86 12.98
C HIS A 296 12.77 -3.35 12.75
N PHE A 297 12.56 -2.91 11.51
CA PHE A 297 12.33 -1.49 11.19
C PHE A 297 11.15 -0.92 11.99
N CYS A 298 10.00 -1.61 12.03
CA CYS A 298 8.83 -1.20 12.81
C CYS A 298 9.15 -1.03 14.30
N GLN A 299 9.93 -1.94 14.88
CA GLN A 299 10.33 -1.87 16.30
C GLN A 299 11.19 -0.63 16.56
N ASP A 300 12.27 -0.46 15.80
CA ASP A 300 13.16 0.71 15.92
C ASP A 300 12.41 2.02 15.68
N PHE A 301 11.51 2.03 14.70
CA PHE A 301 10.71 3.20 14.35
C PHE A 301 9.75 3.59 15.48
N LEU A 302 9.05 2.63 16.09
CA LEU A 302 8.19 2.88 17.24
C LEU A 302 8.97 3.35 18.47
N GLU A 303 10.17 2.80 18.70
CA GLU A 303 11.00 3.14 19.86
C GLU A 303 11.64 4.53 19.76
N GLY A 304 12.10 4.93 18.56
CA GLY A 304 12.90 6.15 18.39
C GLY A 304 12.23 7.29 17.63
N CYS A 305 11.22 7.02 16.81
CA CYS A 305 10.83 7.95 15.74
C CYS A 305 9.33 8.31 15.73
N TYR A 306 8.45 7.33 15.95
CA TYR A 306 7.02 7.41 15.66
C TYR A 306 6.33 8.61 16.31
N ASN A 307 6.38 8.74 17.64
CA ASN A 307 5.69 9.82 18.36
C ASN A 307 6.13 11.20 17.85
N ARG A 308 7.43 11.39 17.61
CA ARG A 308 7.96 12.65 17.11
C ARG A 308 7.49 12.94 15.69
N LEU A 309 7.63 11.98 14.78
CA LEU A 309 7.25 12.14 13.38
C LEU A 309 5.75 12.45 13.27
N MET A 310 4.91 11.69 13.98
CA MET A 310 3.45 11.88 13.96
C MET A 310 3.04 13.23 14.54
N LEU A 311 3.71 13.71 15.59
CA LEU A 311 3.47 15.05 16.15
C LEU A 311 3.75 16.14 15.10
N LEU A 312 4.93 16.05 14.45
CA LEU A 312 5.37 17.03 13.45
C LEU A 312 4.46 17.06 12.23
N VAL A 313 4.13 15.88 11.69
CA VAL A 313 3.23 15.78 10.54
C VAL A 313 1.85 16.32 10.88
N LYS A 314 1.29 15.99 12.03
CA LYS A 314 -0.01 16.53 12.45
C LYS A 314 0.02 18.06 12.56
N ASP A 315 1.08 18.63 13.14
CA ASP A 315 1.23 20.08 13.25
C ASP A 315 1.32 20.76 11.88
N GLN A 316 2.10 20.20 10.95
CA GLN A 316 2.20 20.66 9.56
C GLN A 316 0.85 20.58 8.83
N LEU A 317 0.13 19.45 8.93
CA LEU A 317 -1.20 19.27 8.33
C LEU A 317 -2.24 20.27 8.87
N VAL A 318 -2.18 20.61 10.16
CA VAL A 318 -3.11 21.57 10.77
C VAL A 318 -2.79 23.01 10.38
N ARG A 319 -1.51 23.39 10.31
CA ARG A 319 -1.06 24.75 9.99
C ARG A 319 -1.14 25.07 8.50
N GLU A 320 -0.77 24.11 7.65
CA GLU A 320 -0.55 24.33 6.22
C GLU A 320 -1.72 23.84 5.36
N LYS A 321 -2.97 24.01 5.83
CA LYS A 321 -4.18 23.58 5.11
C LYS A 321 -4.28 24.09 3.67
N ALA A 322 -3.62 25.20 3.35
CA ALA A 322 -3.57 25.76 2.00
C ALA A 322 -2.76 24.92 1.00
N GLN A 323 -1.78 24.13 1.47
CA GLN A 323 -0.91 23.32 0.62
C GLN A 323 -1.56 22.01 0.15
N GLN A 324 -2.74 21.65 0.68
CA GLN A 324 -3.47 20.43 0.35
C GLN A 324 -2.61 19.16 0.45
N HIS A 325 -1.72 19.12 1.45
CA HIS A 325 -0.92 17.94 1.78
C HIS A 325 -1.80 16.70 1.91
N ASP A 326 -1.29 15.56 1.47
CA ASP A 326 -2.02 14.30 1.52
C ASP A 326 -1.99 13.70 2.94
N GLU A 327 -3.03 14.00 3.71
CA GLU A 327 -3.21 13.54 5.08
C GLU A 327 -3.54 12.04 5.16
N THR A 328 -3.78 11.37 4.04
CA THR A 328 -4.12 9.94 4.01
C THR A 328 -2.98 9.06 4.54
N TYR A 329 -1.72 9.47 4.36
CA TYR A 329 -0.56 8.77 4.91
C TYR A 329 -0.52 8.84 6.44
N TYR A 330 -0.92 9.96 7.05
CA TYR A 330 -1.05 10.06 8.52
C TYR A 330 -2.12 9.11 9.05
N LEU A 331 -3.27 9.05 8.39
CA LEU A 331 -4.37 8.16 8.78
C LEU A 331 -3.97 6.68 8.61
N TRP A 332 -3.32 6.35 7.49
CA TRP A 332 -2.82 5.01 7.21
C TRP A 332 -1.76 4.58 8.24
N ALA A 333 -0.76 5.43 8.51
CA ALA A 333 0.30 5.15 9.47
C ALA A 333 -0.24 5.00 10.89
N THR A 334 -1.21 5.84 11.30
CA THR A 334 -1.89 5.71 12.59
C THR A 334 -2.55 4.33 12.71
N ALA A 335 -3.30 3.91 11.68
CA ALA A 335 -3.95 2.59 11.69
C ALA A 335 -2.93 1.44 11.72
N PHE A 336 -1.86 1.54 10.94
CA PHE A 336 -0.89 0.46 10.79
C PHE A 336 0.02 0.28 12.02
N PHE A 337 0.71 1.34 12.44
CA PHE A 337 1.71 1.25 13.51
C PHE A 337 1.08 1.05 14.89
N MET A 338 -0.11 1.60 15.13
CA MET A 338 -0.86 1.30 16.37
C MET A 338 -1.34 -0.15 16.41
N ALA A 339 -1.80 -0.71 15.28
CA ALA A 339 -2.17 -2.12 15.19
C ALA A 339 -0.95 -3.02 15.43
N PHE A 340 0.20 -2.69 14.83
CA PHE A 340 1.45 -3.41 15.07
C PHE A 340 1.84 -3.37 16.56
N ASN A 341 1.88 -2.19 17.18
CA ASN A 341 2.22 -2.04 18.60
C ASN A 341 1.25 -2.84 19.50
N ARG A 342 -0.06 -2.76 19.23
CA ARG A 342 -1.08 -3.51 19.99
C ARG A 342 -0.87 -5.02 19.94
N ARG A 343 -0.34 -5.57 18.85
CA ARG A 343 -0.07 -7.01 18.70
C ARG A 343 1.34 -7.41 19.11
N HIS A 344 2.29 -6.48 19.06
CA HIS A 344 3.69 -6.70 19.39
C HIS A 344 4.02 -6.25 20.82
N GLY A 345 3.43 -6.92 21.81
CA GLY A 345 3.75 -6.68 23.23
C GLY A 345 3.30 -5.31 23.77
N PHE A 346 2.25 -4.74 23.18
CA PHE A 346 1.57 -3.49 23.54
C PHE A 346 2.26 -2.60 24.59
N ARG A 347 2.96 -1.57 24.11
CA ARG A 347 3.56 -0.51 24.92
C ARG A 347 2.91 0.84 24.61
N PRO A 348 2.02 1.36 25.48
CA PRO A 348 1.29 2.61 25.21
C PRO A 348 2.19 3.82 24.99
N GLU A 349 3.33 3.88 25.68
CA GLU A 349 4.32 4.95 25.58
C GLU A 349 4.85 5.17 24.15
N LEU A 350 5.01 4.09 23.36
CA LEU A 350 5.53 4.14 22.00
C LEU A 350 4.59 4.80 21.00
N VAL A 351 3.29 4.87 21.32
CA VAL A 351 2.25 5.44 20.44
C VAL A 351 1.48 6.58 21.12
N SER A 352 2.00 7.12 22.21
CA SER A 352 1.38 8.15 23.05
C SER A 352 0.91 9.39 22.29
N GLU A 353 1.59 9.76 21.19
CA GLU A 353 1.19 10.91 20.36
C GLU A 353 -0.15 10.70 19.64
N THR A 354 -0.42 9.46 19.22
CA THR A 354 -1.63 9.11 18.45
C THR A 354 -2.72 8.49 19.31
N VAL A 355 -2.45 8.11 20.55
CA VAL A 355 -3.45 7.64 21.53
C VAL A 355 -3.78 8.69 22.58
N GLY A 356 -4.51 9.73 22.18
CA GLY A 356 -4.97 10.78 23.08
C GLY A 356 -6.15 11.59 22.53
N VAL A 357 -6.80 12.38 23.40
CA VAL A 357 -8.01 13.16 23.07
C VAL A 357 -7.82 14.03 21.81
N ARG A 358 -6.65 14.66 21.67
CA ARG A 358 -6.32 15.49 20.50
C ARG A 358 -6.27 14.67 19.20
N ALA A 359 -5.76 13.45 19.24
CA ALA A 359 -5.67 12.57 18.07
C ALA A 359 -7.06 12.03 17.68
N PHE A 360 -7.88 11.64 18.67
CA PHE A 360 -9.28 11.27 18.45
C PHE A 360 -10.05 12.39 17.76
N HIS A 361 -9.97 13.61 18.31
CA HIS A 361 -10.66 14.76 17.74
C HIS A 361 -10.18 15.09 16.32
N PHE A 362 -8.86 15.03 16.07
CA PHE A 362 -8.31 15.27 14.73
C PHE A 362 -8.83 14.26 13.70
N ILE A 363 -8.86 12.96 14.04
CA ILE A 363 -9.34 11.92 13.12
C ILE A 363 -10.86 12.01 12.93
N GLU A 364 -11.62 12.32 13.98
CA GLU A 364 -13.07 12.53 13.91
C GLU A 364 -13.45 13.73 13.02
N GLN A 365 -12.72 14.85 13.14
CA GLN A 365 -12.89 16.01 12.26
C GLN A 365 -12.67 15.63 10.80
N ASN A 366 -11.56 14.97 10.47
CA ASN A 366 -11.27 14.51 9.11
C ASN A 366 -12.35 13.54 8.60
N LEU A 367 -12.77 12.58 9.42
CA LEU A 367 -13.82 11.62 9.08
C LEU A 367 -15.15 12.32 8.73
N THR A 368 -15.53 13.33 9.53
CA THR A 368 -16.74 14.13 9.30
C THR A 368 -16.62 14.95 8.02
N THR A 369 -15.49 15.62 7.82
CA THR A 369 -15.22 16.38 6.59
C THR A 369 -15.30 15.49 5.35
N TYR A 370 -14.68 14.30 5.34
CA TYR A 370 -14.75 13.42 4.17
C TYR A 370 -16.16 12.89 3.92
N TYR A 371 -16.91 12.61 4.98
CA TYR A 371 -18.30 12.19 4.85
C TYR A 371 -19.14 13.29 4.20
N GLU A 372 -19.02 14.53 4.66
CA GLU A 372 -19.71 15.68 4.08
C GLU A 372 -19.29 15.92 2.62
N MET A 373 -17.99 15.89 2.33
CA MET A 373 -17.46 16.07 0.98
C MET A 373 -17.89 14.96 0.02
N ALA A 374 -17.98 13.71 0.47
CA ALA A 374 -18.49 12.60 -0.34
C ALA A 374 -19.98 12.76 -0.71
N LEU A 375 -20.76 13.46 0.12
CA LEU A 375 -22.17 13.75 -0.15
C LEU A 375 -22.37 14.98 -1.05
N MET A 376 -21.54 16.01 -0.86
CA MET A 376 -21.63 17.28 -1.59
C MET A 376 -20.97 17.19 -2.98
N ASP A 377 -19.74 16.68 -3.06
CA ASP A 377 -18.98 16.57 -4.30
C ASP A 377 -19.16 15.19 -4.95
N LYS A 378 -20.25 15.07 -5.72
CA LYS A 378 -20.60 13.83 -6.43
C LYS A 378 -19.58 13.44 -7.52
N LYS A 379 -18.72 14.36 -7.98
CA LYS A 379 -17.72 14.06 -9.01
C LYS A 379 -16.56 13.26 -8.42
N GLU A 380 -16.07 13.68 -7.25
CA GLU A 380 -14.97 13.03 -6.54
C GLU A 380 -15.43 12.13 -5.38
N ALA A 381 -16.72 11.74 -5.34
CA ALA A 381 -17.29 10.97 -4.23
C ALA A 381 -16.51 9.66 -3.93
N THR A 382 -15.96 9.01 -4.95
CA THR A 382 -15.11 7.82 -4.77
C THR A 382 -13.79 8.13 -4.09
N THR A 383 -13.19 9.27 -4.40
CA THR A 383 -11.93 9.75 -3.81
C THR A 383 -12.17 10.10 -2.34
N TRP A 384 -13.24 10.83 -2.06
CA TRP A 384 -13.67 11.14 -0.68
C TRP A 384 -14.02 9.88 0.12
N ALA A 385 -14.69 8.89 -0.49
CA ALA A 385 -14.98 7.62 0.16
C ALA A 385 -13.71 6.83 0.52
N ARG A 386 -12.65 6.87 -0.32
CA ARG A 386 -11.35 6.26 0.01
C ARG A 386 -10.68 6.95 1.19
N ARG A 387 -10.68 8.29 1.24
CA ARG A 387 -10.17 9.06 2.39
C ARG A 387 -10.96 8.75 3.67
N MET A 388 -12.29 8.74 3.57
CA MET A 388 -13.19 8.37 4.67
C MET A 388 -12.90 6.95 5.20
N HIS A 389 -12.65 5.99 4.32
CA HIS A 389 -12.30 4.62 4.70
C HIS A 389 -11.00 4.54 5.51
N LEU A 390 -9.98 5.31 5.12
CA LEU A 390 -8.72 5.39 5.88
C LEU A 390 -8.92 6.05 7.24
N ALA A 391 -9.68 7.14 7.31
CA ALA A 391 -10.03 7.78 8.59
C ALA A 391 -10.80 6.82 9.51
N LEU A 392 -11.74 6.06 8.96
CA LEU A 392 -12.51 5.07 9.72
C LEU A 392 -11.61 3.93 10.24
N LYS A 393 -10.68 3.43 9.43
CA LYS A 393 -9.69 2.44 9.86
C LYS A 393 -8.81 2.96 11.00
N ALA A 394 -8.31 4.20 10.88
CA ALA A 394 -7.54 4.84 11.94
C ALA A 394 -8.36 4.96 13.23
N TYR A 395 -9.61 5.44 13.13
CA TYR A 395 -10.51 5.59 14.28
C TYR A 395 -10.84 4.24 14.93
N GLN A 396 -11.07 3.18 14.15
CA GLN A 396 -11.26 1.82 14.65
C GLN A 396 -10.04 1.33 15.45
N GLU A 397 -8.83 1.62 14.97
CA GLU A 397 -7.61 1.22 15.67
C GLU A 397 -7.39 2.03 16.96
N LEU A 398 -7.75 3.32 16.97
CA LEU A 398 -7.77 4.11 18.20
C LEU A 398 -8.68 3.46 19.26
N LEU A 399 -9.89 3.06 18.88
CA LEU A 399 -10.84 2.40 19.79
C LEU A 399 -10.31 1.06 20.30
N ARG A 400 -9.73 0.22 19.43
CA ARG A 400 -9.13 -1.06 19.82
C ARG A 400 -7.94 -0.86 20.76
N THR A 401 -7.15 0.18 20.56
CA THR A 401 -6.03 0.53 21.43
C THR A 401 -6.53 0.95 22.81
N VAL A 402 -7.54 1.82 22.90
CA VAL A 402 -8.18 2.20 24.17
C VAL A 402 -8.78 0.98 24.89
N GLN A 403 -9.39 0.05 24.16
CA GLN A 403 -9.89 -1.20 24.74
C GLN A 403 -8.76 -2.06 25.33
N GLU A 404 -7.59 -2.08 24.70
CA GLU A 404 -6.42 -2.80 25.23
C GLU A 404 -5.79 -2.06 26.43
N MET A 405 -5.83 -0.72 26.45
CA MET A 405 -5.41 0.08 27.60
C MET A 405 -6.21 -0.24 28.87
N ASP A 406 -7.51 -0.54 28.76
CA ASP A 406 -8.32 -0.96 29.92
C ASP A 406 -7.83 -2.26 30.56
N ARG A 407 -7.25 -3.14 29.75
CA ARG A 407 -6.76 -4.45 30.17
C ARG A 407 -5.32 -4.39 30.66
N SER A 408 -4.66 -3.24 30.50
CA SER A 408 -3.28 -3.06 30.94
C SER A 408 -3.15 -3.32 32.44
N PRO A 409 -2.06 -3.96 32.92
CA PRO A 409 -1.79 -4.12 34.34
C PRO A 409 -1.56 -2.78 35.05
N GLU A 410 -1.10 -1.75 34.34
CA GLU A 410 -0.75 -0.45 34.90
C GLU A 410 -1.97 0.46 35.12
N GLN A 411 -2.09 1.01 36.33
CA GLN A 411 -3.23 1.89 36.68
C GLN A 411 -3.22 3.20 35.88
N ALA A 412 -2.06 3.82 35.68
CA ALA A 412 -1.95 5.07 34.94
C ALA A 412 -2.45 4.97 33.48
N VAL A 413 -2.23 3.81 32.84
CA VAL A 413 -2.72 3.51 31.49
C VAL A 413 -4.25 3.36 31.50
N ARG A 414 -4.81 2.66 32.50
CA ARG A 414 -6.26 2.54 32.67
C ARG A 414 -6.92 3.89 32.93
N ASP A 415 -6.32 4.74 33.76
CA ASP A 415 -6.83 6.08 34.05
C ASP A 415 -6.84 6.96 32.78
N SER A 416 -5.76 6.88 31.98
CA SER A 416 -5.67 7.57 30.69
C SER A 416 -6.76 7.11 29.71
N SER A 417 -7.05 5.80 29.66
CA SER A 417 -8.17 5.24 28.88
C SER A 417 -9.52 5.83 29.31
N GLN A 418 -9.78 5.93 30.62
CA GLN A 418 -11.04 6.51 31.12
C GLN A 418 -11.20 7.97 30.72
N VAL A 419 -10.13 8.78 30.81
CA VAL A 419 -10.15 10.19 30.37
C VAL A 419 -10.45 10.30 28.87
N ILE A 420 -9.82 9.45 28.04
CA ILE A 420 -10.06 9.46 26.59
C ILE A 420 -11.52 9.13 26.30
N LYS A 421 -12.09 8.12 26.96
CA LYS A 421 -13.51 7.75 26.79
C LYS A 421 -14.46 8.85 27.22
N SER A 422 -14.22 9.48 28.37
CA SER A 422 -15.10 10.54 28.89
C SER A 422 -15.09 11.77 27.99
N GLU A 423 -13.92 12.19 27.51
CA GLU A 423 -13.79 13.40 26.68
C GLU A 423 -14.12 13.17 25.20
N SER A 424 -13.82 11.98 24.65
CA SER A 424 -13.88 11.75 23.20
C SER A 424 -15.09 10.92 22.75
N LEU A 425 -15.66 10.05 23.60
CA LEU A 425 -16.75 9.13 23.21
C LEU A 425 -18.11 9.47 23.83
N CYS A 426 -18.13 10.21 24.94
CA CYS A 426 -19.36 10.67 25.59
C CYS A 426 -19.35 12.19 25.87
N PRO A 427 -19.31 13.05 24.83
CA PRO A 427 -19.35 14.51 25.03
C PRO A 427 -20.63 15.02 25.71
N SER A 428 -21.70 14.22 25.76
CA SER A 428 -22.96 14.54 26.44
C SER A 428 -22.91 14.43 27.97
N ALA A 429 -21.81 13.96 28.55
CA ALA A 429 -21.60 13.88 30.00
C ALA A 429 -20.84 15.09 30.58
N ARG A 430 -20.67 16.18 29.82
CA ARG A 430 -20.25 17.46 30.41
C ARG A 430 -21.39 17.97 31.27
N PRO A 431 -21.19 18.23 32.58
CA PRO A 431 -22.09 19.12 33.27
C PRO A 431 -22.05 20.42 32.48
N LEU A 432 -23.18 20.80 31.91
CA LEU A 432 -23.40 22.17 31.48
C LEU A 432 -23.08 23.03 32.69
N GLY A 433 -21.91 23.66 32.68
CA GLY A 433 -21.60 24.74 33.59
C GLY A 433 -22.68 25.79 33.37
N CYS A 434 -23.68 25.81 34.25
CA CYS A 434 -24.53 26.97 34.44
C CYS A 434 -23.63 28.13 34.95
N PRO A 435 -24.04 29.36 34.66
CA PRO A 435 -23.39 30.31 33.73
C PRO A 435 -22.09 30.93 34.21
#